data_AF-A0A7K9YVW9-F1
#
_entry.id   AF-A0A7K9YVW9-F1
#
_cell.length_a   1.000
_cell.length_b   1.000
_cell.length_c   1.000
_cell.angle_alpha   90.00
_cell.angle_beta   90.00
_cell.angle_gamma   90.00
#
_symmetry.space_group_name_H-M   'P 1'
#
loop_
_entity.id
_entity.type
_entity.pdbx_description
1 polymer ?
#
loop_
_entity_poly.entity_id
_entity_poly.type
_entity_poly.pdbx_seq_one_letter_code
_entity_poly.pdbx_strand_id
1 'polypeptide(L)'
;QDMPYQRSQFKKCAVVGNGGILKNSRCGREIDSADFVFRCNLPPISEKYFADVGVKTDVVTVNPSIITERFHKLEKWRKPFYDVLQVYENASVLLPAFYNTRNTDVSIRVKYVLDDFESQQAVYYFHPQYLANVSRYWLGQGVRAKRISTGLILVTAALELCQEVHLFGFWAFPMNPSGIFITHHYYDNVKPRPGFHAMPSEIFNFLHMHSKGILRVHTGTCGCC
;
A
#
# COMPACT_ATOMS: atom_id res chain seq x y z
N GLN A 1 -16.21 -13.45 -5.41
CA GLN A 1 -15.39 -14.40 -4.62
C GLN A 1 -14.80 -13.62 -3.46
N ASP A 2 -14.82 -14.20 -2.27
CA ASP A 2 -14.20 -13.58 -1.10
C ASP A 2 -12.68 -13.75 -1.12
N MET A 3 -11.97 -12.86 -0.42
CA MET A 3 -10.53 -12.95 -0.30
C MET A 3 -10.16 -14.24 0.47
N PRO A 4 -9.34 -15.14 -0.10
CA PRO A 4 -9.15 -16.50 0.40
C PRO A 4 -8.12 -16.58 1.55
N TYR A 5 -7.97 -15.50 2.33
CA TYR A 5 -6.96 -15.42 3.38
C TYR A 5 -7.57 -15.59 4.76
N GLN A 6 -6.89 -16.34 5.61
CA GLN A 6 -7.29 -16.60 7.00
C GLN A 6 -6.41 -15.84 7.97
N ARG A 7 -6.89 -15.70 9.21
CA ARG A 7 -6.16 -15.03 10.29
C ARG A 7 -4.83 -15.73 10.55
N SER A 8 -3.75 -14.95 10.69
CA SER A 8 -2.39 -15.42 11.00
C SER A 8 -1.87 -16.54 10.08
N GLN A 9 -2.34 -16.55 8.82
CA GLN A 9 -1.93 -17.52 7.79
C GLN A 9 -0.44 -17.39 7.41
N PHE A 10 0.10 -16.17 7.41
CA PHE A 10 1.46 -15.89 6.96
C PHE A 10 2.41 -15.68 8.15
N LYS A 11 3.63 -16.20 8.10
CA LYS A 11 4.57 -16.02 9.22
C LYS A 11 5.13 -14.60 9.19
N LYS A 12 5.68 -14.17 8.06
CA LYS A 12 6.27 -12.84 7.88
C LYS A 12 5.62 -12.10 6.72
N CYS A 13 5.10 -10.90 6.99
CA CYS A 13 4.56 -10.01 5.96
C CYS A 13 5.38 -8.74 5.84
N ALA A 14 5.57 -8.28 4.60
CA ALA A 14 6.08 -6.96 4.30
C ALA A 14 4.94 -6.07 3.81
N VAL A 15 4.75 -4.93 4.45
CA VAL A 15 3.88 -3.86 3.95
C VAL A 15 4.78 -2.76 3.42
N VAL A 16 4.69 -2.51 2.12
CA VAL A 16 5.52 -1.53 1.42
C VAL A 16 4.69 -0.29 1.11
N GLY A 17 4.94 0.76 1.88
CA GLY A 17 4.51 2.11 1.58
C GLY A 17 5.41 2.75 0.52
N ASN A 18 5.07 3.98 0.12
CA ASN A 18 5.71 4.62 -1.03
C ASN A 18 6.76 5.66 -0.64
N GLY A 19 7.06 5.82 0.66
CA GLY A 19 7.88 6.92 1.18
C GLY A 19 9.29 6.96 0.58
N GLY A 20 9.80 8.17 0.36
CA GLY A 20 11.15 8.39 -0.21
C GLY A 20 12.30 7.86 0.64
N ILE A 21 12.04 7.47 1.90
CA ILE A 21 13.01 6.81 2.78
C ILE A 21 13.52 5.48 2.21
N LEU A 22 12.80 4.86 1.27
CA LEU A 22 13.24 3.63 0.61
C LEU A 22 14.38 3.86 -0.39
N LYS A 23 14.60 5.09 -0.85
CA LYS A 23 15.62 5.38 -1.86
C LYS A 23 17.01 5.07 -1.32
N ASN A 24 17.76 4.23 -2.03
CA ASN A 24 19.07 3.69 -1.64
C ASN A 24 19.06 2.85 -0.34
N SER A 25 17.90 2.38 0.12
CA SER A 25 17.78 1.55 1.32
C SER A 25 18.31 0.14 1.12
N ARG A 26 18.39 -0.35 -0.13
CA ARG A 26 18.74 -1.74 -0.48
C ARG A 26 17.85 -2.80 0.18
N CYS A 27 16.63 -2.44 0.56
CA CYS A 27 15.70 -3.33 1.27
C CYS A 27 14.98 -4.34 0.38
N GLY A 28 15.20 -4.35 -0.94
CA GLY A 28 14.44 -5.18 -1.87
C GLY A 28 14.53 -6.67 -1.57
N ARG A 29 15.72 -7.18 -1.23
CA ARG A 29 15.89 -8.60 -0.84
C ARG A 29 15.15 -8.94 0.44
N GLU A 30 15.15 -8.05 1.43
CA GLU A 30 14.44 -8.30 2.68
C GLU A 30 12.92 -8.27 2.48
N ILE A 31 12.42 -7.35 1.65
CA ILE A 31 11.00 -7.29 1.26
C ILE A 31 10.59 -8.58 0.55
N ASP A 32 11.37 -9.03 -0.44
CA ASP A 32 11.07 -10.22 -1.23
C ASP A 32 11.20 -11.53 -0.42
N SER A 33 11.91 -11.50 0.71
CA SER A 33 12.01 -12.64 1.64
C SER A 33 10.73 -12.89 2.47
N ALA A 34 9.79 -11.94 2.50
CA ALA A 34 8.54 -12.10 3.25
C ALA A 34 7.65 -13.17 2.61
N ASP A 35 6.83 -13.85 3.41
CA ASP A 35 5.86 -14.83 2.90
C ASP A 35 4.78 -14.12 2.06
N PHE A 36 4.40 -12.91 2.45
CA PHE A 36 3.37 -12.12 1.79
C PHE A 36 3.72 -10.62 1.74
N VAL A 37 3.55 -9.99 0.57
CA VAL A 37 3.91 -8.60 0.31
C VAL A 37 2.71 -7.78 -0.11
N PHE A 38 2.40 -6.75 0.69
CA PHE A 38 1.38 -5.75 0.41
C PHE A 38 2.02 -4.49 -0.17
N ARG A 39 1.47 -3.95 -1.27
CA ARG A 39 1.93 -2.69 -1.89
C ARG A 39 0.83 -1.65 -2.03
N CYS A 40 1.19 -0.39 -1.82
CA CYS A 40 0.25 0.72 -1.83
C CYS A 40 0.16 1.41 -3.19
N ASN A 41 -1.02 1.42 -3.80
CA ASN A 41 -1.42 2.41 -4.81
C ASN A 41 -0.64 2.36 -6.14
N LEU A 42 -0.38 1.16 -6.65
CA LEU A 42 0.34 0.92 -7.92
C LEU A 42 1.67 1.68 -8.04
N PRO A 43 2.60 1.54 -7.07
CA PRO A 43 3.85 2.28 -7.13
C PRO A 43 4.76 1.65 -8.19
N PRO A 44 5.55 2.43 -8.96
CA PRO A 44 6.40 1.86 -10.00
C PRO A 44 7.41 0.86 -9.43
N ILE A 45 7.46 -0.33 -10.01
CA ILE A 45 8.44 -1.37 -9.75
C ILE A 45 9.19 -1.59 -11.08
N SER A 46 10.45 -1.16 -11.12
CA SER A 46 11.32 -1.29 -12.30
C SER A 46 12.76 -1.49 -11.84
N GLU A 47 13.66 -1.89 -12.75
CA GLU A 47 15.06 -2.21 -12.44
C GLU A 47 15.76 -1.14 -11.58
N LYS A 48 15.41 0.13 -11.80
CA LYS A 48 15.89 1.27 -11.00
C LYS A 48 15.57 1.16 -9.51
N TYR A 49 14.45 0.53 -9.15
CA TYR A 49 13.92 0.45 -7.79
C TYR A 49 14.03 -0.94 -7.17
N PHE A 50 14.30 -2.01 -7.94
CA PHE A 50 14.31 -3.40 -7.44
C PHE A 50 15.21 -3.57 -6.21
N ALA A 51 16.40 -2.97 -6.21
CA ALA A 51 17.32 -3.07 -5.08
C ALA A 51 16.72 -2.51 -3.79
N ASP A 52 15.89 -1.48 -3.87
CA ASP A 52 15.32 -0.77 -2.73
C ASP A 52 13.97 -1.33 -2.28
N VAL A 53 13.10 -1.69 -3.24
CA VAL A 53 11.70 -2.01 -2.96
C VAL A 53 11.29 -3.44 -3.31
N GLY A 54 12.19 -4.23 -3.91
CA GLY A 54 11.92 -5.61 -4.33
C GLY A 54 10.95 -5.70 -5.50
N VAL A 55 10.62 -6.92 -5.89
CA VAL A 55 9.67 -7.23 -6.98
C VAL A 55 8.45 -7.99 -6.51
N LYS A 56 8.56 -8.78 -5.44
CA LYS A 56 7.48 -9.64 -4.96
C LYS A 56 6.27 -8.80 -4.58
N THR A 57 5.10 -9.21 -5.05
CA THR A 57 3.83 -8.58 -4.72
C THR A 57 2.74 -9.64 -4.69
N ASP A 58 2.03 -9.75 -3.56
CA ASP A 58 0.88 -10.66 -3.44
C ASP A 58 -0.44 -9.87 -3.50
N VAL A 59 -0.45 -8.67 -2.94
CA VAL A 59 -1.56 -7.71 -3.03
C VAL A 59 -1.04 -6.32 -3.36
N VAL A 60 -1.65 -5.68 -4.34
CA VAL A 60 -1.46 -4.26 -4.62
C VAL A 60 -2.78 -3.52 -4.54
N THR A 61 -2.79 -2.37 -3.86
CA THR A 61 -4.00 -1.56 -3.81
C THR A 61 -4.09 -0.57 -4.95
N VAL A 62 -5.31 -0.14 -5.29
CA VAL A 62 -5.55 0.96 -6.22
C VAL A 62 -6.52 1.95 -5.60
N ASN A 63 -6.05 3.16 -5.30
CA ASN A 63 -6.95 4.24 -4.89
C ASN A 63 -7.80 4.68 -6.09
N PRO A 64 -9.13 4.81 -5.96
CA PRO A 64 -10.00 5.28 -7.05
C PRO A 64 -9.61 6.62 -7.69
N SER A 65 -8.90 7.49 -6.94
CA SER A 65 -8.37 8.75 -7.50
C SER A 65 -7.33 8.50 -8.58
N ILE A 66 -6.50 7.46 -8.47
CA ILE A 66 -5.49 7.10 -9.48
C ILE A 66 -6.18 6.72 -10.79
N ILE A 67 -7.23 5.89 -10.71
CA ILE A 67 -8.00 5.47 -11.88
C ILE A 67 -8.66 6.68 -12.55
N THR A 68 -9.22 7.58 -11.74
CA THR A 68 -9.88 8.80 -12.23
C THR A 68 -8.90 9.76 -12.89
N GLU A 69 -7.77 10.05 -12.24
CA GLU A 69 -6.86 11.13 -12.61
C GLU A 69 -5.81 10.70 -13.64
N ARG A 70 -5.23 9.50 -13.48
CA ARG A 70 -4.17 9.00 -14.35
C ARG A 70 -4.71 8.23 -15.56
N PHE A 71 -5.83 7.54 -15.40
CA PHE A 71 -6.39 6.64 -16.42
C PHE A 71 -7.76 7.07 -16.92
N HIS A 72 -8.12 8.34 -16.70
CA HIS A 72 -9.36 8.97 -17.19
C HIS A 72 -10.61 8.12 -16.94
N LYS A 73 -10.73 7.59 -15.71
CA LYS A 73 -11.83 6.73 -15.23
C LYS A 73 -12.04 5.43 -16.02
N LEU A 74 -11.09 5.03 -16.87
CA LEU A 74 -11.18 3.85 -17.72
C LEU A 74 -12.39 3.86 -18.69
N GLU A 75 -12.84 5.06 -19.11
CA GLU A 75 -14.00 5.19 -20.01
C GLU A 75 -13.69 4.87 -21.47
N LYS A 76 -12.42 5.02 -21.87
CA LYS A 76 -11.98 4.83 -23.26
C LYS A 76 -10.76 3.93 -23.33
N TRP A 77 -9.57 4.51 -23.18
CA TRP A 77 -8.29 3.82 -23.39
C TRP A 77 -7.89 3.04 -22.14
N ARG A 78 -8.21 1.74 -22.12
CA ARG A 78 -8.04 0.87 -20.95
C ARG A 78 -6.70 0.12 -20.89
N LYS A 79 -6.09 -0.13 -22.05
CA LYS A 79 -4.82 -0.87 -22.17
C LYS A 79 -3.68 -0.32 -21.30
N PRO A 80 -3.43 1.00 -21.19
CA PRO A 80 -2.35 1.51 -20.35
C PRO A 80 -2.49 1.17 -18.87
N PHE A 81 -3.71 1.05 -18.35
CA PHE A 81 -3.95 0.61 -16.98
C PHE A 81 -3.64 -0.89 -16.82
N TYR A 82 -4.09 -1.70 -17.78
CA TYR A 82 -3.79 -3.13 -17.81
C TYR A 82 -2.28 -3.42 -17.88
N ASP A 83 -1.56 -2.70 -18.74
CA ASP A 83 -0.11 -2.83 -18.89
C ASP A 83 0.63 -2.50 -17.57
N VAL A 84 0.13 -1.53 -16.80
CA VAL A 84 0.68 -1.23 -15.45
C VAL A 84 0.43 -2.37 -14.47
N LEU A 85 -0.70 -3.08 -14.56
CA LEU A 85 -0.99 -4.21 -13.67
C LEU A 85 -0.10 -5.43 -13.95
N GLN A 86 0.41 -5.57 -15.19
CA GLN A 86 1.30 -6.69 -15.55
C GLN A 86 2.63 -6.66 -14.80
N VAL A 87 3.05 -5.50 -14.28
CA VAL A 87 4.23 -5.37 -13.43
C VAL A 87 4.10 -6.17 -12.13
N TYR A 88 2.87 -6.47 -11.68
CA TYR A 88 2.61 -7.20 -10.45
C TYR A 88 2.24 -8.66 -10.69
N GLU A 89 2.50 -9.19 -11.89
CA GLU A 89 2.25 -10.59 -12.25
C GLU A 89 0.84 -11.06 -11.82
N ASN A 90 0.76 -12.07 -10.95
CA ASN A 90 -0.50 -12.66 -10.48
C ASN A 90 -1.02 -12.03 -9.18
N ALA A 91 -0.48 -10.88 -8.76
CA ALA A 91 -0.92 -10.20 -7.55
C ALA A 91 -2.40 -9.86 -7.60
N SER A 92 -3.08 -9.98 -6.47
CA SER A 92 -4.46 -9.57 -6.32
C SER A 92 -4.56 -8.04 -6.25
N VAL A 93 -5.56 -7.48 -6.93
CA VAL A 93 -5.83 -6.04 -6.97
C VAL A 93 -6.90 -5.71 -5.93
N LEU A 94 -6.59 -4.82 -4.99
CA LEU A 94 -7.46 -4.49 -3.86
C LEU A 94 -7.90 -3.02 -3.87
N LEU A 95 -9.21 -2.76 -3.86
CA LEU A 95 -9.75 -1.40 -3.99
C LEU A 95 -10.68 -1.01 -2.84
N PRO A 96 -10.56 0.22 -2.30
CA PRO A 96 -11.55 0.77 -1.38
C PRO A 96 -12.73 1.40 -2.15
N ALA A 97 -13.52 0.57 -2.82
CA ALA A 97 -14.59 1.00 -3.73
C ALA A 97 -15.74 1.75 -3.03
N PHE A 98 -16.13 1.29 -1.84
CA PHE A 98 -17.40 1.66 -1.22
C PHE A 98 -17.33 2.85 -0.26
N TYR A 99 -16.37 3.76 -0.44
CA TYR A 99 -16.37 5.04 0.31
C TYR A 99 -17.44 6.00 -0.17
N ASN A 100 -17.81 5.96 -1.46
CA ASN A 100 -18.91 6.69 -2.07
C ASN A 100 -19.23 6.10 -3.46
N THR A 101 -20.39 6.46 -4.03
CA THR A 101 -20.85 5.93 -5.32
C THR A 101 -19.89 6.22 -6.47
N ARG A 102 -19.32 7.43 -6.53
CA ARG A 102 -18.34 7.80 -7.59
C ARG A 102 -17.11 6.88 -7.58
N ASN A 103 -16.63 6.52 -6.40
CA ASN A 103 -15.51 5.57 -6.26
C ASN A 103 -15.94 4.15 -6.62
N THR A 104 -17.19 3.78 -6.36
CA THR A 104 -17.74 2.46 -6.66
C THR A 104 -17.73 2.23 -8.17
N ASP A 105 -18.29 3.14 -8.95
CA ASP A 105 -18.38 3.04 -10.42
C ASP A 105 -17.00 2.84 -11.05
N VAL A 106 -16.03 3.66 -10.65
CA VAL A 106 -14.66 3.62 -11.17
C VAL A 106 -13.92 2.35 -10.74
N SER A 107 -14.16 1.86 -9.53
CA SER A 107 -13.53 0.63 -9.03
C SER A 107 -14.10 -0.63 -9.68
N ILE A 108 -15.38 -0.64 -10.04
CA ILE A 108 -16.00 -1.76 -10.77
C ILE A 108 -15.43 -1.84 -12.19
N ARG A 109 -15.15 -0.71 -12.84
CA ARG A 109 -14.51 -0.69 -14.16
C ARG A 109 -13.16 -1.40 -14.18
N VAL A 110 -12.42 -1.44 -13.07
CA VAL A 110 -11.17 -2.21 -12.97
C VAL A 110 -11.42 -3.71 -13.19
N LYS A 111 -12.51 -4.26 -12.64
CA LYS A 111 -12.90 -5.64 -12.90
C LYS A 111 -13.20 -5.87 -14.38
N TYR A 112 -13.95 -4.96 -15.02
CA TYR A 112 -14.23 -5.05 -16.45
C TYR A 112 -12.97 -4.95 -17.30
N VAL A 113 -11.99 -4.14 -16.92
CA VAL A 113 -10.69 -4.12 -17.62
C VAL A 113 -10.01 -5.48 -17.54
N LEU A 114 -9.95 -6.09 -16.36
CA LEU A 114 -9.32 -7.40 -16.22
C LEU A 114 -10.06 -8.50 -16.99
N ASP A 115 -11.39 -8.44 -17.03
CA ASP A 115 -12.21 -9.37 -17.82
C ASP A 115 -11.98 -9.20 -19.32
N ASP A 116 -11.98 -7.96 -19.82
CA ASP A 116 -11.77 -7.65 -21.25
C ASP A 116 -10.39 -8.10 -21.76
N PHE A 117 -9.39 -8.18 -20.88
CA PHE A 117 -8.04 -8.64 -21.19
C PHE A 117 -7.74 -10.06 -20.71
N GLU A 118 -8.76 -10.82 -20.28
CA GLU A 118 -8.65 -12.22 -19.84
C GLU A 118 -7.58 -12.44 -18.74
N SER A 119 -7.46 -11.47 -17.84
CA SER A 119 -6.46 -11.50 -16.77
C SER A 119 -6.76 -12.58 -15.74
N GLN A 120 -5.71 -13.23 -15.25
CA GLN A 120 -5.79 -14.16 -14.12
C GLN A 120 -5.77 -13.46 -12.75
N GLN A 121 -5.50 -12.15 -12.72
CA GLN A 121 -5.44 -11.40 -11.47
C GLN A 121 -6.84 -11.26 -10.85
N ALA A 122 -6.95 -11.63 -9.57
CA ALA A 122 -8.18 -11.45 -8.83
C ALA A 122 -8.39 -9.99 -8.40
N VAL A 123 -9.64 -9.52 -8.36
CA VAL A 123 -10.02 -8.19 -7.87
C VAL A 123 -10.86 -8.35 -6.62
N TYR A 124 -10.47 -7.64 -5.56
CA TYR A 124 -11.19 -7.60 -4.30
C TYR A 124 -11.50 -6.15 -3.89
N TYR A 125 -12.54 -6.02 -3.07
CA TYR A 125 -13.00 -4.75 -2.56
C TYR A 125 -13.05 -4.79 -1.03
N PHE A 126 -12.55 -3.75 -0.38
CA PHE A 126 -12.70 -3.65 1.08
C PHE A 126 -14.18 -3.50 1.45
N HIS A 127 -14.64 -4.35 2.37
CA HIS A 127 -15.99 -4.23 2.90
C HIS A 127 -16.18 -2.87 3.62
N PRO A 128 -17.28 -2.12 3.39
CA PRO A 128 -17.47 -0.80 3.98
C PRO A 128 -17.46 -0.82 5.52
N GLN A 129 -18.04 -1.86 6.13
CA GLN A 129 -18.00 -2.03 7.60
C GLN A 129 -16.58 -2.25 8.13
N TYR A 130 -15.72 -2.96 7.38
CA TYR A 130 -14.32 -3.13 7.76
C TYR A 130 -13.62 -1.76 7.80
N LEU A 131 -13.76 -0.97 6.74
CA LEU A 131 -13.18 0.38 6.68
C LEU A 131 -13.68 1.30 7.80
N ALA A 132 -14.96 1.22 8.15
CA ALA A 132 -15.54 1.96 9.28
C ALA A 132 -14.96 1.49 10.62
N ASN A 133 -14.79 0.19 10.81
CA ASN A 133 -14.22 -0.38 12.04
C ASN A 133 -12.75 -0.02 12.22
N VAL A 134 -11.94 -0.14 11.15
CA VAL A 134 -10.54 0.30 11.14
C VAL A 134 -10.47 1.79 11.48
N SER A 135 -11.31 2.63 10.84
CA SER A 135 -11.32 4.07 11.12
C SER A 135 -11.66 4.38 12.59
N ARG A 136 -12.63 3.66 13.18
CA ARG A 136 -13.01 3.83 14.59
C ARG A 136 -11.89 3.38 15.54
N TYR A 137 -11.25 2.26 15.26
CA TYR A 137 -10.13 1.75 16.05
C TYR A 137 -9.00 2.78 16.12
N TRP A 138 -8.56 3.28 14.96
CA TRP A 138 -7.46 4.24 14.89
C TRP A 138 -7.82 5.63 15.43
N LEU A 139 -9.09 6.04 15.35
CA LEU A 139 -9.58 7.22 16.05
C LEU A 139 -9.37 7.09 17.57
N GLY A 140 -9.64 5.90 18.13
CA GLY A 140 -9.35 5.57 19.53
C GLY A 140 -7.85 5.61 19.89
N GLN A 141 -6.97 5.37 18.91
CA GLN A 141 -5.52 5.51 19.04
C GLN A 141 -5.03 6.95 18.75
N GLY A 142 -5.93 7.92 18.65
CA GLY A 142 -5.60 9.33 18.44
C GLY A 142 -5.32 9.73 16.99
N VAL A 143 -5.53 8.86 16.01
CA VAL A 143 -5.44 9.20 14.57
C VAL A 143 -6.70 9.95 14.14
N ARG A 144 -6.65 11.29 14.20
CA ARG A 144 -7.75 12.17 13.80
C ARG A 144 -7.57 12.64 12.36
N ALA A 145 -8.22 11.95 11.41
CA ALA A 145 -8.17 12.28 9.99
C ALA A 145 -9.57 12.22 9.36
N LYS A 146 -9.79 12.98 8.28
CA LYS A 146 -11.02 12.88 7.49
C LYS A 146 -11.17 11.49 6.85
N ARG A 147 -10.04 10.90 6.45
CA ARG A 147 -9.94 9.52 5.95
C ARG A 147 -8.58 8.96 6.35
N ILE A 148 -8.55 7.72 6.79
CA ILE A 148 -7.29 7.00 7.04
C ILE A 148 -6.54 6.69 5.73
N SER A 149 -5.21 6.61 5.78
CA SER A 149 -4.43 6.30 4.58
C SER A 149 -4.61 4.84 4.12
N THR A 150 -4.34 4.58 2.84
CA THR A 150 -4.22 3.21 2.31
C THR A 150 -3.20 2.40 3.11
N GLY A 151 -2.08 3.03 3.48
CA GLY A 151 -1.03 2.39 4.28
C GLY A 151 -1.59 1.90 5.62
N LEU A 152 -2.32 2.73 6.35
CA LEU A 152 -2.93 2.35 7.64
C LEU A 152 -3.91 1.17 7.50
N ILE A 153 -4.69 1.14 6.41
CA ILE A 153 -5.60 0.04 6.11
C ILE A 153 -4.81 -1.26 5.89
N LEU A 154 -3.73 -1.23 5.11
CA LEU A 154 -2.90 -2.42 4.85
C LEU A 154 -2.11 -2.88 6.07
N VAL A 155 -1.58 -1.95 6.89
CA VAL A 155 -0.94 -2.32 8.17
C VAL A 155 -1.95 -3.04 9.07
N THR A 156 -3.19 -2.54 9.13
CA THR A 156 -4.24 -3.21 9.93
C THR A 156 -4.54 -4.60 9.41
N ALA A 157 -4.69 -4.77 8.09
CA ALA A 157 -4.91 -6.08 7.49
C ALA A 157 -3.72 -7.04 7.73
N ALA A 158 -2.49 -6.55 7.61
CA ALA A 158 -1.30 -7.36 7.87
C ALA A 158 -1.22 -7.82 9.34
N LEU A 159 -1.62 -6.97 10.30
CA LEU A 159 -1.68 -7.36 11.72
C LEU A 159 -2.73 -8.46 12.00
N GLU A 160 -3.74 -8.59 11.15
CA GLU A 160 -4.75 -9.65 11.26
C GLU A 160 -4.31 -10.95 10.57
N LEU A 161 -3.62 -10.84 9.42
CA LEU A 161 -3.29 -11.96 8.55
C LEU A 161 -1.91 -12.58 8.84
N CYS A 162 -1.04 -11.89 9.57
CA CYS A 162 0.37 -12.24 9.69
C CYS A 162 0.82 -12.38 11.15
N GLN A 163 1.82 -13.23 11.39
CA GLN A 163 2.42 -13.39 12.73
C GLN A 163 3.47 -12.30 13.02
N GLU A 164 4.22 -11.89 12.00
CA GLU A 164 5.23 -10.84 12.04
C GLU A 164 5.00 -9.84 10.91
N VAL A 165 5.00 -8.55 11.23
CA VAL A 165 4.74 -7.46 10.27
C VAL A 165 5.93 -6.52 10.18
N HIS A 166 6.49 -6.40 8.97
CA HIS A 166 7.56 -5.47 8.64
C HIS A 166 7.01 -4.34 7.77
N LEU A 167 7.23 -3.10 8.17
CA LEU A 167 6.81 -1.90 7.46
C LEU A 167 8.01 -1.25 6.78
N PHE A 168 7.90 -1.04 5.48
CA PHE A 168 8.91 -0.42 4.63
C PHE A 168 8.32 0.84 3.99
N GLY A 169 9.06 1.95 3.93
CA GLY A 169 8.58 3.17 3.26
C GLY A 169 7.49 3.94 3.99
N PHE A 170 7.26 3.65 5.27
CA PHE A 170 6.30 4.37 6.12
C PHE A 170 6.95 5.60 6.77
N TRP A 171 7.18 6.64 5.96
CA TRP A 171 7.79 7.89 6.40
C TRP A 171 7.18 9.08 5.66
N ALA A 172 6.60 10.03 6.41
CA ALA A 172 5.90 11.20 5.87
C ALA A 172 6.56 12.51 6.30
N PHE A 173 7.79 12.45 6.79
CA PHE A 173 8.57 13.62 7.18
C PHE A 173 9.55 14.00 6.05
N PRO A 174 9.87 15.29 5.88
CA PRO A 174 10.72 15.76 4.78
C PRO A 174 12.19 15.40 4.95
N MET A 175 12.60 14.96 6.14
CA MET A 175 13.96 14.54 6.46
C MET A 175 13.95 13.11 6.95
N ASN A 176 14.97 12.34 6.59
CA ASN A 176 15.21 11.02 7.19
C ASN A 176 15.71 11.17 8.65
N PRO A 177 15.85 10.06 9.41
CA PRO A 177 16.35 10.12 10.79
C PRO A 177 17.73 10.76 10.96
N SER A 178 18.56 10.81 9.91
CA SER A 178 19.87 11.48 9.90
C SER A 178 19.81 12.97 9.55
N GLY A 179 18.62 13.55 9.39
CA GLY A 179 18.43 14.97 9.06
C GLY A 179 18.60 15.32 7.57
N ILE A 180 18.73 14.34 6.69
CA ILE A 180 18.89 14.55 5.25
C ILE A 180 17.53 14.68 4.60
N PHE A 181 17.34 15.69 3.75
CA PHE A 181 16.12 15.87 2.98
C PHE A 181 15.85 14.70 2.05
N ILE A 182 14.62 14.21 2.06
CA ILE A 182 14.15 13.14 1.19
C ILE A 182 12.88 13.55 0.46
N THR A 183 12.63 12.92 -0.69
CA THR A 183 11.41 13.12 -1.46
C THR A 183 10.22 12.49 -0.76
N HIS A 184 9.00 12.92 -1.13
CA HIS A 184 7.79 12.33 -0.59
C HIS A 184 7.66 10.85 -0.96
N HIS A 185 7.87 10.51 -2.23
CA HIS A 185 7.90 9.13 -2.70
C HIS A 185 9.32 8.69 -3.09
N TYR A 186 9.54 7.38 -3.19
CA TYR A 186 10.83 6.85 -3.69
C TYR A 186 11.02 7.07 -5.20
N TYR A 187 9.93 7.32 -5.94
CA TYR A 187 9.91 7.47 -7.40
C TYR A 187 9.63 8.89 -7.90
N ASP A 188 9.07 9.77 -7.07
CA ASP A 188 8.80 11.17 -7.39
C ASP A 188 8.75 12.04 -6.12
N ASN A 189 8.39 13.31 -6.25
CA ASN A 189 8.18 14.22 -5.11
C ASN A 189 6.77 14.82 -5.07
N VAL A 190 5.77 14.09 -5.58
CA VAL A 190 4.37 14.52 -5.60
C VAL A 190 3.80 14.42 -4.19
N LYS A 191 3.39 15.55 -3.62
CA LYS A 191 2.81 15.61 -2.26
C LYS A 191 1.34 15.16 -2.25
N PRO A 192 0.87 14.59 -1.13
CA PRO A 192 -0.54 14.24 -0.97
C PRO A 192 -1.41 15.49 -0.95
N ARG A 193 -2.70 15.34 -1.22
CA ARG A 193 -3.67 16.43 -1.01
C ARG A 193 -3.74 16.77 0.49
N PRO A 194 -3.58 18.04 0.86
CA PRO A 194 -3.63 18.44 2.27
C PRO A 194 -5.02 18.22 2.87
N GLY A 195 -5.09 17.94 4.17
CA GLY A 195 -6.34 17.86 4.94
C GLY A 195 -7.15 16.56 4.79
N PHE A 196 -6.66 15.56 4.07
CA PHE A 196 -7.35 14.25 3.97
C PHE A 196 -6.87 13.25 5.02
N HIS A 197 -5.56 13.10 5.15
CA HIS A 197 -4.89 12.10 5.99
C HIS A 197 -4.08 12.78 7.09
N ALA A 198 -3.93 12.11 8.23
CA ALA A 198 -3.04 12.52 9.32
C ALA A 198 -1.79 11.63 9.35
N MET A 199 -1.07 11.55 8.22
CA MET A 199 0.05 10.62 8.06
C MET A 199 1.13 10.74 9.15
N PRO A 200 1.52 11.93 9.64
CA PRO A 200 2.43 12.03 10.79
C PRO A 200 1.89 11.28 12.02
N SER A 201 0.61 11.44 12.35
CA SER A 201 -0.03 10.74 13.48
C SER A 201 -0.11 9.23 13.27
N GLU A 202 -0.35 8.77 12.03
CA GLU A 202 -0.29 7.35 11.68
C GLU A 202 1.12 6.78 11.91
N ILE A 203 2.16 7.48 11.47
CA ILE A 203 3.55 7.04 11.62
C ILE A 203 4.00 7.03 13.08
N PHE A 204 3.62 8.04 13.86
CA PHE A 204 3.92 8.02 15.31
C PHE A 204 3.32 6.78 15.98
N ASN A 205 2.11 6.37 15.57
CA ASN A 205 1.52 5.13 16.05
C ASN A 205 2.33 3.90 15.62
N PHE A 206 2.80 3.84 14.36
CA PHE A 206 3.65 2.73 13.92
C PHE A 206 4.99 2.68 14.68
N LEU A 207 5.61 3.82 14.94
CA LEU A 207 6.84 3.89 15.74
C LEU A 207 6.61 3.49 17.20
N HIS A 208 5.45 3.83 17.76
CA HIS A 208 5.06 3.38 19.10
C HIS A 208 4.79 1.87 19.15
N MET A 209 4.17 1.30 18.11
CA MET A 209 4.03 -0.15 18.00
C MET A 209 5.39 -0.85 17.80
N HIS A 210 6.29 -0.20 17.07
CA HIS A 210 7.66 -0.67 16.89
C HIS A 210 8.43 -0.75 18.19
N SER A 211 8.38 0.28 19.03
CA SER A 211 9.05 0.27 20.34
C SER A 211 8.51 -0.79 21.29
N LYS A 212 7.28 -1.27 21.07
CA LYS A 212 6.64 -2.36 21.82
C LYS A 212 6.87 -3.75 21.20
N GLY A 213 7.56 -3.85 20.06
CA GLY A 213 7.77 -5.11 19.37
C GLY A 213 6.52 -5.70 18.70
N ILE A 214 5.46 -4.91 18.51
CA ILE A 214 4.21 -5.35 17.84
C ILE A 214 4.40 -5.48 16.33
N LEU A 215 5.20 -4.59 15.75
CA LEU A 215 5.61 -4.61 14.34
C LEU A 215 7.01 -4.03 14.20
N ARG A 216 7.63 -4.14 13.02
CA ARG A 216 8.96 -3.58 12.75
C ARG A 216 8.89 -2.50 11.70
N VAL A 217 9.33 -1.27 12.02
CA VAL A 217 9.41 -0.17 11.06
C VAL A 217 10.85 -0.01 10.59
N HIS A 218 11.06 -0.13 9.28
CA HIS A 218 12.36 0.04 8.65
C HIS A 218 12.54 1.49 8.17
N THR A 219 13.50 2.20 8.77
CA THR A 219 13.81 3.61 8.48
C THR A 219 15.24 3.83 7.98
N GLY A 220 16.04 2.77 7.91
CA GLY A 220 17.43 2.79 7.47
C GLY A 220 17.68 1.88 6.28
N THR A 221 18.97 1.66 5.99
CA THR A 221 19.38 0.65 5.01
C THR A 221 19.19 -0.75 5.58
N CYS A 222 18.72 -1.68 4.76
CA CYS A 222 18.70 -3.08 5.13
C CYS A 222 20.09 -3.69 4.96
N GLY A 223 20.47 -4.57 5.87
CA GLY A 223 21.76 -5.26 5.83
C GLY A 223 21.82 -6.23 4.64
N CYS A 224 22.96 -6.29 3.96
CA CYS A 224 23.27 -7.44 3.12
C CYS A 224 23.49 -8.65 4.03
N CYS A 225 22.66 -9.68 3.88
CA CYS A 225 23.13 -11.05 4.02
C CYS A 225 23.77 -11.47 2.70
#